data_AF-A0A8C5DT25-F1
#
_entry.id   AF-A0A8C5DT25-F1
#
_cell.length_a   1.000
_cell.length_b   1.000
_cell.length_c   1.000
_cell.angle_alpha   90.00
_cell.angle_beta   90.00
_cell.angle_gamma   90.00
#
_symmetry.space_group_name_H-M   'P 1'
#
loop_
_entity.id
_entity.type
_entity.pdbx_description
1 polymer ?
#
loop_
_entity_poly.entity_id
_entity_poly.type
_entity_poly.pdbx_seq_one_letter_code
_entity_poly.pdbx_strand_id
1 'polypeptide(L)'
;MKSEIAAVVSFLKRLVKLKNKVEVEKMDLFAERLTVALQEKFEGHWVPEKPSKGQAYRCIRVNAFHKYDPELLRACRESGVHYGTKTHNYSSLCTENRILISQLPHFPLIRMR
;
A
#
# COMPACT_ATOMS: atom_id res chain seq x y z
N MET A 1 -1.49 -14.13 1.38
CA MET A 1 -1.66 -13.01 2.31
C MET A 1 -0.31 -12.39 2.72
N LYS A 2 0.47 -13.01 3.62
CA LYS A 2 1.70 -12.41 4.18
C LYS A 2 2.71 -11.92 3.14
N SER A 3 2.97 -12.72 2.10
CA SER A 3 3.88 -12.34 1.01
C SER A 3 3.40 -11.15 0.19
N GLU A 4 2.10 -11.01 -0.02
CA GLU A 4 1.51 -9.88 -0.76
C GLU A 4 1.47 -8.62 0.07
N ILE A 5 1.18 -8.74 1.37
CA ILE A 5 1.32 -7.63 2.32
C ILE A 5 2.76 -7.14 2.33
N ALA A 6 3.75 -8.03 2.46
CA ALA A 6 5.16 -7.66 2.46
C ALA A 6 5.57 -6.94 1.17
N ALA A 7 5.11 -7.45 0.02
CA ALA A 7 5.35 -6.81 -1.26
C ALA A 7 4.74 -5.40 -1.34
N VAL A 8 3.50 -5.23 -0.86
CA VAL A 8 2.80 -3.94 -0.90
C VAL A 8 3.45 -2.94 0.05
N VAL A 9 3.84 -3.39 1.24
CA VAL A 9 4.56 -2.58 2.22
C VAL A 9 5.91 -2.13 1.64
N SER A 10 6.65 -3.04 1.01
CA SER A 10 7.93 -2.71 0.34
C SER A 10 7.73 -1.70 -0.78
N PHE A 11 6.69 -1.88 -1.60
CA PHE A 11 6.32 -0.95 -2.66
C PHE A 11 6.00 0.45 -2.10
N LEU A 12 5.16 0.55 -1.07
CA LEU A 12 4.78 1.82 -0.45
C LEU A 12 5.95 2.49 0.27
N LYS A 13 6.80 1.71 0.95
CA LYS A 13 8.06 2.18 1.53
C LYS A 13 8.96 2.82 0.48
N ARG A 14 9.10 2.20 -0.70
CA ARG A 14 9.84 2.77 -1.84
C ARG A 14 9.20 4.06 -2.34
N LEU A 15 7.87 4.13 -2.45
CA LEU A 15 7.16 5.35 -2.85
C LEU A 15 7.37 6.51 -1.88
N VAL A 16 7.37 6.27 -0.57
CA VAL A 16 7.65 7.31 0.43
C VAL A 16 9.09 7.79 0.32
N LYS A 17 10.06 6.87 0.24
CA LYS A 17 11.50 7.20 0.12
C LYS A 17 11.83 8.04 -1.10
N LEU A 18 11.12 7.85 -2.22
CA LEU A 18 11.31 8.66 -3.43
C LEU A 18 10.88 10.12 -3.25
N LYS A 19 9.97 10.40 -2.31
CA LYS A 19 9.33 11.72 -2.18
C LYS A 19 9.86 12.52 -0.99
N ASN A 20 10.35 11.83 0.03
CA ASN A 20 10.76 12.43 1.30
C ASN A 20 12.10 11.86 1.76
N LYS A 21 12.95 12.71 2.34
CA LYS A 21 14.05 12.25 3.19
C LYS A 21 13.44 11.85 4.53
N VAL A 22 13.29 10.55 4.75
CA VAL A 22 12.76 9.98 6.00
C VAL A 22 13.86 9.16 6.66
N GLU A 23 14.01 9.34 7.96
CA GLU A 23 14.91 8.54 8.80
C GLU A 23 14.56 7.05 8.70
N VAL A 24 15.59 6.20 8.75
CA VAL A 24 15.43 4.75 8.60
C VAL A 24 14.46 4.19 9.65
N GLU A 25 14.58 4.64 10.90
CA GLU A 25 13.74 4.21 12.02
C GLU A 25 12.25 4.51 11.79
N LYS A 26 11.92 5.74 11.37
CA LYS A 26 10.52 6.12 11.05
C LYS A 26 9.98 5.31 9.88
N MET A 27 10.84 5.00 8.90
CA MET A 27 10.44 4.19 7.74
C MET A 27 10.24 2.71 8.09
N ASP A 28 11.02 2.17 9.03
CA ASP A 28 10.85 0.80 9.52
C ASP A 28 9.60 0.69 10.38
N LEU A 29 9.37 1.67 11.26
CA LEU A 29 8.12 1.78 12.01
C LEU A 29 6.90 1.91 11.08
N PHE A 30 6.99 2.73 10.02
CA PHE A 30 5.94 2.81 9.01
C PHE A 30 5.63 1.44 8.38
N ALA A 31 6.66 0.68 8.00
CA ALA A 31 6.48 -0.63 7.39
C ALA A 31 5.84 -1.64 8.36
N GLU A 32 6.24 -1.61 9.63
CA GLU A 32 5.65 -2.44 10.68
C GLU A 32 4.17 -2.10 10.89
N ARG A 33 3.84 -0.81 11.11
CA ARG A 33 2.45 -0.38 11.36
C ARG A 33 1.54 -0.62 10.17
N LEU A 34 2.04 -0.44 8.96
CA LEU A 34 1.27 -0.77 7.76
C LEU A 34 1.04 -2.27 7.62
N THR A 35 2.03 -3.10 7.96
CA THR A 35 1.88 -4.56 7.94
C THR A 35 0.77 -5.01 8.90
N VAL A 36 0.79 -4.51 10.14
CA VAL A 36 -0.24 -4.81 11.15
C VAL A 36 -1.62 -4.35 10.67
N ALA A 37 -1.75 -3.10 10.22
CA ALA A 37 -3.03 -2.57 9.77
C ALA A 37 -3.63 -3.34 8.59
N LEU A 38 -2.80 -3.78 7.64
CA LEU A 38 -3.26 -4.58 6.50
C LEU A 38 -3.59 -6.03 6.90
N GLN A 39 -2.88 -6.61 7.86
CA GLN A 39 -3.21 -7.92 8.41
C GLN A 39 -4.57 -7.91 9.08
N GLU A 40 -4.82 -6.93 9.95
CA GLU A 40 -6.11 -6.72 10.61
C GLU A 40 -7.23 -6.47 9.58
N LYS A 41 -6.99 -5.59 8.60
CA LYS A 41 -7.98 -5.30 7.55
C LYS A 41 -8.41 -6.56 6.82
N PHE A 42 -7.46 -7.39 6.39
CA PHE A 42 -7.74 -8.53 5.51
C PHE A 42 -8.13 -9.82 6.25
N GLU A 43 -8.08 -9.81 7.58
CA GLU A 43 -8.57 -10.93 8.38
C GLU A 43 -10.04 -11.23 8.05
N GLY A 44 -10.36 -12.52 7.90
CA GLY A 44 -11.68 -12.97 7.44
C GLY A 44 -12.01 -12.66 5.96
N HIS A 45 -11.19 -11.88 5.27
CA HIS A 45 -11.41 -11.44 3.89
C HIS A 45 -10.35 -12.00 2.92
N TRP A 46 -9.53 -12.95 3.34
CA TRP A 46 -8.55 -13.63 2.48
C TRP A 46 -8.99 -15.07 2.20
N VAL A 47 -9.41 -15.36 0.96
CA VAL A 47 -9.84 -16.70 0.54
C VAL A 47 -8.88 -17.25 -0.52
N PRO A 48 -7.88 -18.06 -0.15
CA PRO A 48 -6.85 -18.55 -1.07
C PRO A 48 -7.41 -19.26 -2.31
N GLU A 49 -8.51 -19.97 -2.15
CA GLU A 49 -9.17 -20.76 -3.20
C GLU A 49 -9.98 -19.86 -4.17
N LYS A 50 -10.38 -18.66 -3.73
CA LYS A 50 -11.15 -17.70 -4.52
C LYS A 50 -10.56 -16.29 -4.37
N PRO A 51 -9.42 -16.00 -5.03
CA PRO A 51 -8.74 -14.70 -5.00
C PRO A 51 -9.68 -13.51 -5.27
N SER A 52 -10.58 -13.64 -6.24
CA SER A 52 -11.54 -12.59 -6.59
C SER A 52 -12.50 -12.20 -5.45
N LYS A 53 -12.77 -13.11 -4.50
CA LYS A 53 -13.66 -12.85 -3.37
C LYS A 53 -12.99 -11.88 -2.40
N GLY A 54 -13.58 -10.70 -2.21
CA GLY A 54 -13.04 -9.67 -1.33
C GLY A 54 -11.95 -8.77 -1.94
N GLN A 55 -11.59 -8.95 -3.21
CA GLN A 55 -10.52 -8.16 -3.85
C GLN A 55 -10.77 -6.63 -3.83
N ALA A 56 -12.04 -6.22 -3.95
CA ALA A 56 -12.42 -4.80 -3.91
C ALA A 56 -12.26 -4.20 -2.50
N TYR A 57 -12.51 -5.00 -1.47
CA TYR A 57 -12.30 -4.64 -0.07
C TYR A 57 -10.80 -4.62 0.27
N ARG A 58 -10.01 -5.56 -0.29
CA ARG A 58 -8.56 -5.61 -0.08
C ARG A 58 -7.77 -4.55 -0.85
N CYS A 59 -8.43 -3.79 -1.72
CA CYS A 59 -7.79 -2.79 -2.56
C CYS A 59 -7.25 -1.61 -1.72
N ILE A 60 -6.07 -1.08 -2.09
CA ILE A 60 -5.47 0.09 -1.45
C ILE A 60 -5.36 1.24 -2.46
N ARG A 61 -6.04 2.34 -2.17
CA ARG A 61 -6.05 3.64 -2.83
C ARG A 61 -4.87 4.47 -2.36
N VAL A 62 -4.07 4.90 -3.33
CA VAL A 62 -2.86 5.71 -3.10
C VAL A 62 -2.89 7.05 -3.83
N ASN A 63 -4.07 7.48 -4.26
CA ASN A 63 -4.27 8.71 -5.00
C ASN A 63 -4.29 9.94 -4.08
N ALA A 64 -3.64 11.04 -4.47
CA ALA A 64 -3.78 12.35 -3.80
C ALA A 64 -5.16 13.00 -4.01
N PHE A 65 -5.86 12.70 -5.12
CA PHE A 65 -7.17 13.29 -5.41
C PHE A 65 -8.31 12.70 -4.58
N HIS A 66 -8.09 11.56 -3.93
CA HIS A 66 -9.05 10.93 -3.04
C HIS A 66 -8.44 10.76 -1.64
N LYS A 67 -9.29 10.50 -0.64
CA LYS A 67 -8.79 10.11 0.68
C LYS A 67 -7.94 8.85 0.55
N TYR A 68 -6.72 8.91 1.09
CA TYR A 68 -5.87 7.74 1.28
C TYR A 68 -6.58 6.69 2.11
N ASP A 69 -6.22 5.42 1.90
CA ASP A 69 -6.78 4.34 2.71
C ASP A 69 -6.53 4.55 4.21
N PRO A 70 -7.51 4.22 5.07
CA PRO A 70 -7.38 4.36 6.52
C PRO A 70 -6.14 3.69 7.10
N GLU A 71 -5.75 2.54 6.55
CA GLU A 71 -4.59 1.77 7.01
C GLU A 71 -3.28 2.47 6.67
N LEU A 72 -3.22 3.10 5.49
CA LEU A 72 -2.08 3.92 5.08
C LEU A 72 -1.97 5.17 5.95
N LEU A 73 -3.09 5.85 6.20
CA LEU A 73 -3.15 7.02 7.08
C LEU A 73 -2.79 6.69 8.52
N ARG A 74 -3.25 5.54 9.04
CA ARG A 74 -2.91 5.04 10.37
C ARG A 74 -1.41 4.80 10.49
N ALA A 75 -0.81 4.09 9.53
CA ALA A 75 0.62 3.84 9.53
C ALA A 75 1.44 5.15 9.46
N CYS A 76 1.01 6.11 8.63
CA CYS A 76 1.60 7.45 8.56
C CYS A 76 1.56 8.19 9.90
N ARG A 77 0.39 8.20 10.56
CA ARG A 77 0.20 8.87 11.86
C ARG A 77 1.07 8.25 12.95
N GLU A 78 1.11 6.92 13.02
CA GLU A 78 1.86 6.20 14.06
C GLU A 78 3.37 6.26 13.86
N SER A 79 3.85 6.46 12.63
CA SER A 79 5.29 6.53 12.30
C SER A 79 5.83 7.96 12.12
N GLY A 80 4.97 8.97 12.09
CA GLY A 80 5.35 10.34 11.75
C GLY A 80 5.79 10.51 10.28
N VAL A 81 5.42 9.58 9.40
CA VAL A 81 5.76 9.60 7.98
C VAL A 81 4.64 10.23 7.17
N HIS A 82 4.98 11.15 6.27
CA HIS A 82 4.01 11.76 5.36
C HIS A 82 3.98 11.06 4.00
N TYR A 83 2.83 10.48 3.65
CA TYR A 83 2.58 9.96 2.31
C TYR A 83 2.11 11.10 1.38
N GLY A 84 3.04 11.97 0.95
CA GLY A 84 2.74 13.08 0.04
C GLY A 84 2.99 12.70 -1.40
N THR A 85 1.96 12.41 -2.20
CA THR A 85 2.18 11.95 -3.58
C THR A 85 2.13 13.09 -4.62
N LYS A 86 3.29 13.54 -5.12
CA LYS A 86 3.37 14.15 -6.47
C LYS A 86 3.14 13.05 -7.51
N THR A 87 2.29 13.29 -8.51
CA THR A 87 1.99 12.37 -9.63
C THR A 87 3.26 11.94 -10.35
N HIS A 88 3.57 10.64 -10.31
CA HIS A 88 4.66 10.02 -11.09
C HIS A 88 4.13 8.73 -11.72
N ASN A 89 4.72 8.29 -12.82
CA ASN A 89 4.36 7.05 -13.51
C ASN A 89 4.69 5.83 -12.62
N TYR A 90 3.67 5.28 -11.94
CA TYR A 90 3.80 4.13 -11.03
C TYR A 90 4.05 2.78 -11.73
N SER A 91 4.01 2.72 -13.07
CA SER A 91 4.02 1.48 -13.86
C SER A 91 5.34 0.71 -13.80
N SER A 92 6.48 1.39 -13.69
CA SER A 92 7.81 0.75 -13.68
C SER A 92 8.19 0.12 -12.33
N LEU A 93 7.40 0.34 -11.27
CA LEU A 93 7.71 -0.10 -9.91
C LEU A 93 6.97 -1.38 -9.50
N CYS A 94 6.10 -1.93 -10.36
CA CYS A 94 5.16 -3.00 -10.01
C CYS A 94 5.53 -4.38 -10.56
N THR A 95 6.48 -4.48 -11.49
CA THR A 95 6.64 -5.64 -12.38
C THR A 95 7.14 -6.93 -11.72
N GLU A 96 7.58 -6.90 -10.46
CA GLU A 96 8.23 -8.05 -9.83
C GLU A 96 7.37 -8.83 -8.82
N ASN A 97 6.26 -8.28 -8.31
CA ASN A 97 5.66 -8.80 -7.07
C ASN A 97 4.13 -9.09 -7.09
N ARG A 98 3.53 -9.43 -8.25
CA ARG A 98 2.06 -9.70 -8.40
C ARG A 98 1.15 -8.57 -7.90
N ILE A 99 1.72 -7.40 -7.60
CA ILE A 99 0.99 -6.19 -7.26
C ILE A 99 0.63 -5.52 -8.57
N LEU A 100 -0.66 -5.42 -8.84
CA LEU A 100 -1.14 -4.67 -9.99
C LEU A 100 -1.56 -3.28 -9.55
N ILE A 101 -0.94 -2.28 -10.17
CA ILE A 101 -1.46 -0.91 -10.14
C ILE A 101 -2.25 -0.70 -11.41
N SER A 102 -3.57 -0.57 -11.27
CA SER A 102 -4.38 -0.12 -12.39
C SER A 102 -4.13 1.38 -12.60
N GLN A 103 -3.43 1.71 -13.69
CA GLN A 103 -3.25 3.08 -14.16
C GLN A 103 -4.54 3.58 -14.80
N LEU A 104 -5.56 3.85 -13.98
CA LEU A 104 -6.66 4.70 -14.42
C LEU A 104 -6.28 6.15 -14.10
N PRO A 105 -6.44 7.11 -15.03
CA PRO A 105 -6.03 8.51 -14.85
C PRO A 105 -6.64 9.17 -13.59
N HIS A 106 -7.68 8.57 -13.01
CA HIS A 106 -8.35 9.03 -11.80
C HIS A 106 -8.19 8.13 -10.56
N PHE A 107 -7.61 6.92 -10.66
CA PHE A 107 -7.63 5.94 -9.56
C PHE A 107 -6.42 4.97 -9.55
N PRO A 108 -5.24 5.38 -9.05
CA PRO A 108 -4.18 4.45 -8.69
C PRO A 108 -4.64 3.58 -7.51
N LEU A 109 -4.91 2.32 -7.84
CA LEU A 109 -5.35 1.27 -6.92
C LEU A 109 -4.31 0.15 -6.93
N ILE A 110 -3.82 -0.23 -5.75
CA ILE A 110 -3.03 -1.43 -5.54
C ILE A 110 -4.02 -2.59 -5.33
N ARG A 111 -3.99 -3.57 -6.23
CA ARG A 111 -4.78 -4.81 -6.10
C ARG A 111 -3.89 -5.95 -5.63
N MET A 112 -4.33 -6.61 -4.57
CA MET A 112 -3.80 -7.90 -4.13
C MET A 112 -4.66 -9.02 -4.73
N ARG A 113 -4.10 -10.23 -4.82
CA ARG A 113 -4.86 -11.44 -5.11
C ARG A 113 -5.91 -11.67 -4.05
#